data_AF-R6ZHX7-F1
#
_entry.id   AF-R6ZHX7-F1
#
_cell.length_a   1.000
_cell.length_b   1.000
_cell.length_c   1.000
_cell.angle_alpha   90.00
_cell.angle_beta   90.00
_cell.angle_gamma   90.00
#
_symmetry.space_group_name_H-M   'P 1'
#
loop_
_entity.id
_entity.type
_entity.pdbx_description
1 polymer ?
#
loop_
_entity_poly.entity_id
_entity_poly.type
_entity_poly.pdbx_seq_one_letter_code
_entity_poly.pdbx_strand_id
1 'polypeptide(L)'
;MYDLKPYLTTIDQVIEKGPYKDDWHSLAAYQVPEWYRQAKFGIFIHWGVFSVPAFANEWYSRNMYVKDSAEYQHHIETYGEHTKFGYQNFIPMFRAENFDPREWAELFKAAGAKYVVPVAEHHDGFQMYKSEISHWNAYEKGPHRDVLLELKASCNALGMEVGASSHRAEHWFFMGVGKEFDSDVREPLQRGDLYWPSMPAGELHDIFSKPEPTEEYLQDWLVRCCELVDRYRPRIIYFDWWIQHRAFKPYLKKFAAYYYNRASEWGSDAVITYKHDAFLFGAAVPDVERGQFAERKPFFWQTDTSVALNSWCYTESNTYRSARELVCDLVDIVSKNGCMLLNIGPKADGSIPEEDRGILLDIGKWLSKNGEAIYGTELWRRSGEGPTEIPEGQFTDSIRKEFTSEDIRFTTANGCLYATVLRPSESGSYVIRALGIQPAHEKDNFCGIIREISILGTDEKPLWKREADGLFLTSKYRDGDYPIVFKMEID
;
A
#
# COMPACT_ATOMS: atom_id res chain seq x y z
N MET A 1 23.08 -20.74 -13.28
CA MET A 1 22.44 -20.50 -11.98
C MET A 1 23.30 -19.53 -11.19
N TYR A 2 22.74 -18.43 -10.70
CA TYR A 2 23.46 -17.40 -9.94
C TYR A 2 24.04 -17.99 -8.63
N ASP A 3 25.29 -17.70 -8.30
CA ASP A 3 25.90 -18.11 -7.02
C ASP A 3 25.54 -17.09 -5.93
N LEU A 4 24.77 -17.53 -4.93
CA LEU A 4 24.29 -16.66 -3.84
C LEU A 4 25.38 -16.34 -2.81
N LYS A 5 26.45 -17.15 -2.71
CA LYS A 5 27.42 -17.08 -1.61
C LYS A 5 28.13 -15.72 -1.48
N PRO A 6 28.59 -15.06 -2.57
CA PRO A 6 29.21 -13.74 -2.45
C PRO A 6 28.25 -12.68 -1.89
N TYR A 7 26.98 -12.73 -2.30
CA TYR A 7 25.96 -11.78 -1.85
C TYR A 7 25.61 -12.02 -0.38
N LEU A 8 25.40 -13.28 0.02
CA LEU A 8 25.16 -13.66 1.42
C LEU A 8 26.32 -13.20 2.33
N THR A 9 27.56 -13.35 1.87
CA THR A 9 28.75 -12.84 2.58
C THR A 9 28.69 -11.32 2.75
N THR A 10 28.25 -10.60 1.71
CA THR A 10 28.09 -9.14 1.76
C THR A 10 27.01 -8.74 2.75
N ILE A 11 25.89 -9.47 2.79
CA ILE A 11 24.80 -9.26 3.74
C ILE A 11 25.31 -9.38 5.18
N ASP A 12 25.99 -10.48 5.49
CA ASP A 12 26.53 -10.70 6.84
C ASP A 12 27.56 -9.62 7.22
N GLN A 13 28.42 -9.17 6.29
CA GLN A 13 29.39 -8.10 6.55
C GLN A 13 28.73 -6.73 6.82
N VAL A 14 27.66 -6.39 6.10
CA VAL A 14 26.91 -5.15 6.34
C VAL A 14 26.24 -5.18 7.71
N ILE A 15 25.66 -6.33 8.09
CA ILE A 15 25.05 -6.54 9.41
C ILE A 15 26.12 -6.47 10.52
N GLU A 16 27.29 -7.08 10.32
CA GLU A 16 28.38 -7.08 11.29
C GLU A 16 28.92 -5.67 11.56
N LYS A 17 29.08 -4.86 10.51
CA LYS A 17 29.64 -3.50 10.61
C LYS A 17 28.63 -2.44 11.05
N GLY A 18 27.35 -2.62 10.74
CA GLY A 18 26.32 -1.63 11.00
C GLY A 18 25.75 -1.65 12.43
N PRO A 19 25.00 -0.61 12.83
CA PRO A 19 24.40 -0.52 14.15
C PRO A 19 23.24 -1.51 14.40
N TYR A 20 22.55 -1.95 13.35
CA TYR A 20 21.47 -2.94 13.45
C TYR A 20 22.01 -4.36 13.30
N LYS A 21 21.63 -5.24 14.22
CA LYS A 21 21.93 -6.68 14.22
C LYS A 21 20.68 -7.47 13.87
N ASP A 22 20.85 -8.70 13.37
CA ASP A 22 19.76 -9.59 12.95
C ASP A 22 19.06 -10.29 14.13
N ASP A 23 18.81 -9.52 15.18
CA ASP A 23 18.06 -9.89 16.37
C ASP A 23 17.03 -8.82 16.73
N TRP A 24 15.98 -9.23 17.42
CA TRP A 24 14.87 -8.34 17.71
C TRP A 24 15.20 -7.22 18.71
N HIS A 25 16.19 -7.43 19.59
CA HIS A 25 16.59 -6.41 20.55
C HIS A 25 17.23 -5.22 19.81
N SER A 26 18.10 -5.50 18.85
CA SER A 26 18.69 -4.46 18.00
C SER A 26 17.66 -3.83 17.05
N LEU A 27 16.82 -4.62 16.38
CA LEU A 27 15.83 -4.12 15.42
C LEU A 27 14.71 -3.29 16.06
N ALA A 28 14.40 -3.50 17.35
CA ALA A 28 13.44 -2.68 18.09
C ALA A 28 13.89 -1.22 18.29
N ALA A 29 15.15 -0.88 17.95
CA ALA A 29 15.61 0.51 17.90
C ALA A 29 15.07 1.27 16.68
N TYR A 30 14.44 0.58 15.72
CA TYR A 30 13.80 1.20 14.55
C TYR A 30 12.84 2.32 14.96
N GLN A 31 12.83 3.40 14.18
CA GLN A 31 11.90 4.50 14.32
C GLN A 31 11.28 4.79 12.96
N VAL A 32 9.97 5.03 12.95
CA VAL A 32 9.27 5.39 11.72
C VAL A 32 9.78 6.78 11.26
N PRO A 33 10.31 6.89 10.04
CA PRO A 33 10.88 8.14 9.55
C PRO A 33 9.84 9.26 9.50
N GLU A 34 10.27 10.49 9.82
CA GLU A 34 9.39 11.66 9.86
C GLU A 34 8.70 11.91 8.51
N TRP A 35 9.44 11.83 7.40
CA TRP A 35 8.89 12.05 6.06
C TRP A 35 7.69 11.12 5.77
N TYR A 36 7.73 9.87 6.24
CA TYR A 36 6.70 8.88 6.01
C TYR A 36 5.47 9.14 6.88
N ARG A 37 5.69 9.52 8.15
CA ARG A 37 4.61 9.98 9.04
C ARG A 37 3.91 11.22 8.49
N GLN A 38 4.63 12.12 7.84
CA GLN A 38 4.08 13.34 7.25
C GLN A 38 3.41 13.10 5.89
N ALA A 39 3.78 12.03 5.17
CA ALA A 39 3.37 11.76 3.80
C ALA A 39 1.87 11.45 3.67
N LYS A 40 1.30 10.65 4.59
CA LYS A 40 -0.12 10.23 4.70
C LYS A 40 -0.76 9.50 3.51
N PHE A 41 -0.38 9.81 2.27
CA PHE A 41 -1.00 9.28 1.06
C PHE A 41 0.05 8.90 0.02
N GLY A 42 -0.02 7.66 -0.46
CA GLY A 42 0.83 7.12 -1.52
C GLY A 42 0.05 6.27 -2.52
N ILE A 43 0.70 5.91 -3.63
CA ILE A 43 0.13 5.08 -4.70
C ILE A 43 0.80 3.70 -4.71
N PHE A 44 -0.01 2.65 -4.73
CA PHE A 44 0.40 1.27 -4.99
C PHE A 44 0.11 0.91 -6.45
N ILE A 45 0.89 -0.01 -7.03
CA ILE A 45 0.70 -0.38 -8.43
C ILE A 45 0.89 -1.88 -8.64
N HIS A 46 -0.20 -2.60 -8.83
CA HIS A 46 -0.19 -4.00 -9.26
C HIS A 46 -0.23 -4.08 -10.79
N TRP A 47 0.97 -4.13 -11.37
CA TRP A 47 1.16 -4.22 -12.81
C TRP A 47 2.30 -5.18 -13.16
N GLY A 48 2.01 -6.13 -14.04
CA GLY A 48 2.98 -7.15 -14.45
C GLY A 48 2.38 -8.09 -15.49
N VAL A 49 3.00 -9.26 -15.67
CA VAL A 49 2.55 -10.25 -16.66
C VAL A 49 1.12 -10.74 -16.38
N PHE A 50 0.72 -10.80 -15.10
CA PHE A 50 -0.64 -11.11 -14.67
C PHE A 50 -1.68 -10.07 -15.10
N SER A 51 -1.28 -8.90 -15.62
CA SER A 51 -2.20 -7.92 -16.22
C SER A 51 -2.56 -8.24 -17.68
N VAL A 52 -1.82 -9.12 -18.36
CA VAL A 52 -2.06 -9.49 -19.77
C VAL A 52 -3.43 -10.13 -20.00
N PRO A 53 -3.86 -11.11 -19.17
CA PRO A 53 -5.15 -11.78 -19.39
C PRO A 53 -6.36 -10.88 -19.11
N ALA A 54 -6.16 -9.80 -18.33
CA ALA A 54 -7.22 -8.87 -17.92
C ALA A 54 -8.48 -9.55 -17.33
N PHE A 55 -8.30 -10.66 -16.62
CA PHE A 55 -9.38 -11.53 -16.16
C PHE A 55 -9.26 -11.88 -14.67
N ALA A 56 -10.38 -11.80 -13.95
CA ALA A 56 -10.54 -12.10 -12.51
C ALA A 56 -9.72 -11.20 -11.56
N ASN A 57 -8.41 -11.40 -11.44
CA ASN A 57 -7.48 -10.64 -10.59
C ASN A 57 -6.00 -11.05 -10.87
N GLU A 58 -5.06 -10.48 -10.12
CA GLU A 58 -3.61 -10.73 -10.24
C GLU A 58 -3.19 -12.18 -9.91
N TRP A 59 -4.05 -12.94 -9.22
CA TRP A 59 -3.86 -14.37 -9.00
C TRP A 59 -4.24 -15.22 -10.22
N TYR A 60 -4.65 -14.64 -11.35
CA TYR A 60 -4.88 -15.38 -12.60
C TYR A 60 -3.71 -16.31 -12.95
N SER A 61 -2.48 -15.83 -12.72
CA SER A 61 -1.23 -16.58 -12.89
C SER A 61 -1.21 -17.95 -12.20
N ARG A 62 -1.86 -18.07 -11.03
CA ARG A 62 -2.08 -19.31 -10.31
C ARG A 62 -3.42 -19.96 -10.68
N ASN A 63 -4.50 -19.19 -10.65
CA ASN A 63 -5.86 -19.72 -10.73
C ASN A 63 -6.19 -20.29 -12.11
N MET A 64 -5.49 -19.86 -13.16
CA MET A 64 -5.59 -20.53 -14.47
C MET A 64 -5.26 -22.02 -14.40
N TYR A 65 -4.52 -22.49 -13.38
CA TYR A 65 -4.21 -23.91 -13.15
C TYR A 65 -5.14 -24.60 -12.15
N VAL A 66 -6.06 -23.90 -11.50
CA VAL A 66 -7.04 -24.52 -10.59
C VAL A 66 -8.19 -25.05 -11.43
N LYS A 67 -8.25 -26.37 -11.61
CA LYS A 67 -9.31 -27.03 -12.38
C LYS A 67 -10.69 -26.55 -11.94
N ASP A 68 -11.56 -26.34 -12.92
CA ASP A 68 -12.94 -25.90 -12.78
C ASP A 68 -13.15 -24.47 -12.21
N SER A 69 -12.07 -23.72 -11.94
CA SER A 69 -12.17 -22.28 -11.69
C SER A 69 -12.60 -21.51 -12.94
N ALA A 70 -13.12 -20.29 -12.74
CA ALA A 70 -13.49 -19.42 -13.86
C ALA A 70 -12.26 -19.07 -14.71
N GLU A 71 -11.10 -18.87 -14.08
CA GLU A 71 -9.83 -18.57 -14.71
C GLU A 71 -9.34 -19.73 -15.56
N TYR A 72 -9.46 -20.97 -15.08
CA TYR A 72 -9.11 -22.18 -15.84
C TYR A 72 -9.98 -22.31 -17.09
N GLN A 73 -11.30 -22.17 -16.96
CA GLN A 73 -12.21 -22.28 -18.11
C GLN A 73 -11.94 -21.18 -19.13
N HIS A 74 -11.82 -19.93 -18.66
CA HIS A 74 -11.46 -18.80 -19.52
C HIS A 74 -10.12 -19.03 -20.24
N HIS A 75 -9.13 -19.61 -19.54
CA HIS A 75 -7.82 -19.90 -20.12
C HIS A 75 -7.91 -20.88 -21.30
N ILE A 76 -8.61 -22.01 -21.10
CA ILE A 76 -8.80 -23.03 -22.14
C ILE A 76 -9.56 -22.46 -23.34
N GLU A 77 -10.63 -21.69 -23.08
CA GLU A 77 -11.47 -21.11 -24.13
C GLU A 77 -10.74 -20.04 -24.95
N THR A 78 -9.88 -19.24 -24.31
CA THR A 78 -9.24 -18.07 -24.94
C THR A 78 -7.86 -18.38 -25.52
N TYR A 79 -7.05 -19.17 -24.82
CA TYR A 79 -5.63 -19.40 -25.15
C TYR A 79 -5.32 -20.87 -25.50
N GLY A 80 -6.11 -21.80 -24.97
CA GLY A 80 -5.98 -23.24 -25.22
C GLY A 80 -5.40 -24.02 -24.02
N GLU A 81 -5.03 -25.27 -24.27
CA GLU A 81 -4.53 -26.18 -23.23
C GLU A 81 -3.20 -25.70 -22.61
N HIS A 82 -3.05 -25.86 -21.30
CA HIS A 82 -1.86 -25.43 -20.54
C HIS A 82 -0.54 -26.04 -21.02
N THR A 83 -0.58 -27.19 -21.70
CA THR A 83 0.60 -27.83 -22.31
C THR A 83 1.09 -27.11 -23.57
N LYS A 84 0.22 -26.31 -24.20
CA LYS A 84 0.51 -25.54 -25.43
C LYS A 84 0.65 -24.05 -25.11
N PHE A 85 -0.14 -23.55 -24.17
CA PHE A 85 -0.13 -22.18 -23.72
C PHE A 85 -0.23 -22.17 -22.19
N GLY A 86 0.89 -21.97 -21.51
CA GLY A 86 0.92 -21.77 -20.07
C GLY A 86 1.31 -20.35 -19.69
N TYR A 87 1.51 -20.07 -18.41
CA TYR A 87 1.65 -18.71 -17.90
C TYR A 87 2.83 -17.95 -18.51
N GLN A 88 3.98 -18.62 -18.69
CA GLN A 88 5.16 -18.04 -19.33
C GLN A 88 4.90 -17.53 -20.76
N ASN A 89 3.87 -18.03 -21.45
CA ASN A 89 3.51 -17.59 -22.79
C ASN A 89 2.88 -16.18 -22.80
N PHE A 90 2.43 -15.66 -21.66
CA PHE A 90 2.00 -14.26 -21.53
C PHE A 90 3.17 -13.27 -21.48
N ILE A 91 4.37 -13.70 -21.09
CA ILE A 91 5.55 -12.82 -20.98
C ILE A 91 5.86 -12.06 -22.28
N PRO A 92 5.94 -12.70 -23.48
CA PRO A 92 6.16 -11.96 -24.72
C PRO A 92 4.98 -11.07 -25.16
N MET A 93 3.81 -11.23 -24.55
CA MET A 93 2.62 -10.39 -24.77
C MET A 93 2.62 -9.15 -23.86
N PHE A 94 3.32 -9.21 -22.72
CA PHE A 94 3.53 -8.06 -21.85
C PHE A 94 4.61 -7.13 -22.43
N ARG A 95 4.19 -6.17 -23.26
CA ARG A 95 5.12 -5.31 -24.02
C ARG A 95 5.25 -3.88 -23.50
N ALA A 96 4.31 -3.42 -22.66
CA ALA A 96 4.32 -2.06 -22.12
C ALA A 96 4.44 -0.95 -23.19
N GLU A 97 3.79 -1.12 -24.35
CA GLU A 97 3.93 -0.23 -25.52
C GLU A 97 3.50 1.23 -25.25
N ASN A 98 2.58 1.42 -24.31
CA ASN A 98 2.04 2.71 -23.86
C ASN A 98 2.51 3.09 -22.44
N PHE A 99 3.51 2.41 -21.88
CA PHE A 99 4.07 2.78 -20.58
C PHE A 99 4.92 4.05 -20.69
N ASP A 100 4.41 5.14 -20.13
CA ASP A 100 5.16 6.38 -19.92
C ASP A 100 5.35 6.64 -18.41
N PRO A 101 6.57 6.44 -17.86
CA PRO A 101 6.84 6.64 -16.44
C PRO A 101 6.68 8.11 -16.01
N ARG A 102 6.85 9.07 -16.92
CA ARG A 102 6.65 10.49 -16.63
C ARG A 102 5.17 10.81 -16.54
N GLU A 103 4.36 10.31 -17.48
CA GLU A 103 2.91 10.50 -17.44
C GLU A 103 2.32 9.94 -16.14
N TRP A 104 2.75 8.74 -15.74
CA TRP A 104 2.36 8.12 -14.47
C TRP A 104 2.75 9.00 -13.28
N ALA A 105 4.01 9.46 -13.22
CA ALA A 105 4.48 10.30 -12.14
C ALA A 105 3.73 11.65 -12.07
N GLU A 106 3.41 12.27 -13.21
CA GLU A 106 2.62 13.50 -13.28
C GLU A 106 1.19 13.28 -12.76
N LEU A 107 0.56 12.15 -13.12
CA LEU A 107 -0.75 11.75 -12.60
C LEU A 107 -0.72 11.53 -11.08
N PHE A 108 0.25 10.78 -10.56
CA PHE A 108 0.36 10.50 -9.12
C PHE A 108 0.63 11.78 -8.33
N LYS A 109 1.44 12.70 -8.88
CA LYS A 109 1.66 14.01 -8.30
C LYS A 109 0.37 14.84 -8.27
N ALA A 110 -0.39 14.83 -9.37
CA ALA A 110 -1.68 15.52 -9.46
C ALA A 110 -2.72 14.94 -8.48
N ALA A 111 -2.67 13.62 -8.23
CA ALA A 111 -3.47 12.95 -7.20
C ALA A 111 -3.10 13.37 -5.77
N GLY A 112 -1.94 14.03 -5.58
CA GLY A 112 -1.46 14.49 -4.28
C GLY A 112 -0.48 13.55 -3.60
N ALA A 113 -0.16 12.39 -4.20
CA ALA A 113 0.69 11.38 -3.59
C ALA A 113 2.07 11.92 -3.20
N LYS A 114 2.59 11.43 -2.07
CA LYS A 114 3.94 11.75 -1.58
C LYS A 114 4.94 10.62 -1.80
N TYR A 115 4.43 9.41 -1.99
CA TYR A 115 5.24 8.25 -2.29
C TYR A 115 4.52 7.28 -3.24
N VAL A 116 5.31 6.48 -3.95
CA VAL A 116 4.82 5.48 -4.89
C VAL A 116 5.52 4.14 -4.61
N VAL A 117 4.77 3.06 -4.55
CA VAL A 117 5.29 1.70 -4.35
C VAL A 117 4.81 0.86 -5.53
N PRO A 118 5.63 0.60 -6.56
CA PRO A 118 5.27 -0.40 -7.57
C PRO A 118 5.52 -1.81 -7.04
N VAL A 119 4.73 -2.78 -7.52
CA VAL A 119 5.06 -4.19 -7.36
C VAL A 119 6.31 -4.51 -8.16
N ALA A 120 7.42 -4.73 -7.46
CA ALA A 120 8.69 -5.07 -8.10
C ALA A 120 8.75 -6.55 -8.44
N GLU A 121 8.12 -7.40 -7.64
CA GLU A 121 7.93 -8.82 -7.92
C GLU A 121 6.68 -9.31 -7.19
N HIS A 122 5.73 -9.88 -7.93
CA HIS A 122 4.51 -10.48 -7.37
C HIS A 122 4.72 -11.98 -7.09
N HIS A 123 3.65 -12.70 -6.73
CA HIS A 123 3.70 -14.15 -6.49
C HIS A 123 4.04 -14.98 -7.74
N ASP A 124 3.93 -14.40 -8.93
CA ASP A 124 4.20 -15.04 -10.22
C ASP A 124 5.71 -15.24 -10.49
N GLY A 125 6.57 -14.59 -9.70
CA GLY A 125 8.03 -14.72 -9.79
C GLY A 125 8.68 -13.89 -10.91
N PHE A 126 7.93 -13.03 -11.60
CA PHE A 126 8.45 -12.16 -12.64
C PHE A 126 8.88 -10.80 -12.08
N GLN A 127 10.16 -10.46 -12.24
CA GLN A 127 10.72 -9.21 -11.71
C GLN A 127 10.48 -8.03 -12.67
N MET A 128 9.88 -6.95 -12.20
CA MET A 128 9.59 -5.73 -12.97
C MET A 128 10.79 -4.77 -13.08
N TYR A 129 12.00 -5.30 -12.97
CA TYR A 129 13.25 -4.53 -12.89
C TYR A 129 14.44 -5.33 -13.42
N LYS A 130 15.57 -4.68 -13.70
CA LYS A 130 16.78 -5.37 -14.14
C LYS A 130 17.44 -6.12 -12.98
N SER A 131 17.26 -7.44 -12.97
CA SER A 131 17.81 -8.40 -12.01
C SER A 131 19.10 -9.03 -12.53
N GLU A 132 20.08 -9.22 -11.65
CA GLU A 132 21.28 -10.04 -11.89
C GLU A 132 21.07 -11.49 -11.44
N ILE A 133 20.07 -11.74 -10.59
CA ILE A 133 19.81 -13.05 -9.98
C ILE A 133 18.89 -13.91 -10.85
N SER A 134 18.00 -13.29 -11.63
CA SER A 134 17.03 -13.99 -12.48
C SER A 134 16.95 -13.45 -13.89
N HIS A 135 16.79 -14.35 -14.85
CA HIS A 135 16.48 -14.01 -16.24
C HIS A 135 14.99 -13.74 -16.48
N TRP A 136 14.12 -14.03 -15.50
CA TRP A 136 12.68 -13.79 -15.58
C TRP A 136 12.34 -12.40 -15.09
N ASN A 137 12.71 -11.42 -15.93
CA ASN A 137 12.56 -10.02 -15.60
C ASN A 137 12.19 -9.16 -16.83
N ALA A 138 11.58 -8.00 -16.56
CA ALA A 138 11.08 -7.05 -17.56
C ALA A 138 12.18 -6.44 -18.45
N TYR A 139 13.44 -6.46 -18.01
CA TYR A 139 14.57 -5.93 -18.77
C TYR A 139 15.06 -6.94 -19.84
N GLU A 140 15.09 -8.23 -19.51
CA GLU A 140 15.50 -9.29 -20.44
C GLU A 140 14.35 -9.86 -21.27
N LYS A 141 13.11 -9.77 -20.78
CA LYS A 141 11.92 -10.37 -21.40
C LYS A 141 10.76 -9.38 -21.39
N GLY A 142 9.81 -9.57 -22.29
CA GLY A 142 8.61 -8.73 -22.37
C GLY A 142 8.95 -7.30 -22.83
N PRO A 143 8.82 -6.27 -21.98
CA PRO A 143 8.97 -4.87 -22.42
C PRO A 143 10.41 -4.44 -22.70
N HIS A 144 11.42 -5.22 -22.29
CA HIS A 144 12.85 -4.86 -22.41
C HIS A 144 13.22 -3.53 -21.74
N ARG A 145 12.62 -3.27 -20.58
CA ARG A 145 12.73 -2.02 -19.83
C ARG A 145 12.98 -2.28 -18.35
N ASP A 146 13.73 -1.38 -17.72
CA ASP A 146 13.88 -1.39 -16.26
C ASP A 146 12.78 -0.50 -15.66
N VAL A 147 11.56 -1.05 -15.62
CA VAL A 147 10.34 -0.32 -15.25
C VAL A 147 10.48 0.34 -13.88
N LEU A 148 11.03 -0.36 -12.89
CA LEU A 148 11.26 0.19 -11.55
C LEU A 148 12.23 1.38 -11.57
N LEU A 149 13.35 1.30 -12.30
CA LEU A 149 14.31 2.40 -12.38
C LEU A 149 13.70 3.62 -13.07
N GLU A 150 13.01 3.40 -14.18
CA GLU A 150 12.41 4.46 -15.00
C GLU A 150 11.30 5.18 -14.23
N LEU A 151 10.40 4.45 -13.57
CA LEU A 151 9.36 5.04 -12.72
C LEU A 151 9.97 5.76 -11.52
N LYS A 152 10.99 5.18 -10.88
CA LYS A 152 11.68 5.82 -9.76
C LYS A 152 12.28 7.16 -10.15
N ALA A 153 12.96 7.23 -11.29
CA ALA A 153 13.54 8.46 -11.78
C ALA A 153 12.49 9.56 -12.03
N SER A 154 11.37 9.21 -12.66
CA SER A 154 10.27 10.16 -12.93
C SER A 154 9.57 10.66 -11.66
N CYS A 155 9.29 9.76 -10.70
CA CYS A 155 8.68 10.14 -9.42
C CYS A 155 9.61 11.05 -8.60
N ASN A 156 10.90 10.71 -8.51
CA ASN A 156 11.89 11.51 -7.80
C ASN A 156 12.04 12.92 -8.41
N ALA A 157 11.98 13.03 -9.74
CA ALA A 157 12.03 14.32 -10.44
C ALA A 157 10.85 15.25 -10.07
N LEU A 158 9.74 14.68 -9.58
CA LEU A 158 8.56 15.41 -9.09
C LEU A 158 8.48 15.48 -7.55
N GLY A 159 9.55 15.08 -6.87
CA GLY A 159 9.68 15.13 -5.41
C GLY A 159 8.79 14.13 -4.67
N MET A 160 8.48 12.98 -5.28
CA MET A 160 7.82 11.86 -4.60
C MET A 160 8.86 10.80 -4.25
N GLU A 161 8.73 10.20 -3.07
CA GLU A 161 9.57 9.08 -2.65
C GLU A 161 9.12 7.78 -3.33
N VAL A 162 10.03 6.82 -3.50
CA VAL A 162 9.72 5.59 -4.23
C VAL A 162 10.14 4.38 -3.42
N GLY A 163 9.20 3.46 -3.24
CA GLY A 163 9.40 2.15 -2.65
C GLY A 163 9.49 1.03 -3.68
N ALA A 164 9.38 -0.20 -3.20
CA ALA A 164 9.15 -1.41 -3.99
C ALA A 164 8.42 -2.43 -3.11
N SER A 165 7.50 -3.22 -3.68
CA SER A 165 6.96 -4.38 -2.97
C SER A 165 7.51 -5.70 -3.50
N SER A 166 7.67 -6.65 -2.59
CA SER A 166 8.01 -8.04 -2.90
C SER A 166 6.96 -8.97 -2.29
N HIS A 167 6.33 -9.74 -3.16
CA HIS A 167 5.34 -10.74 -2.80
C HIS A 167 5.89 -12.15 -3.14
N ARG A 168 7.23 -12.26 -3.13
CA ARG A 168 7.91 -13.48 -3.59
C ARG A 168 7.70 -14.63 -2.63
N ALA A 169 7.43 -14.41 -1.34
CA ALA A 169 7.37 -15.47 -0.33
C ALA A 169 6.39 -16.60 -0.73
N GLU A 170 5.23 -16.22 -1.24
CA GLU A 170 4.15 -17.10 -1.70
C GLU A 170 4.56 -17.94 -2.91
N HIS A 171 5.51 -17.46 -3.73
CA HIS A 171 6.00 -18.15 -4.92
C HIS A 171 6.51 -19.57 -4.60
N TRP A 172 6.85 -19.84 -3.33
CA TRP A 172 7.13 -21.18 -2.80
C TRP A 172 6.10 -22.23 -3.24
N PHE A 173 4.82 -21.92 -3.08
CA PHE A 173 3.71 -22.83 -3.37
C PHE A 173 2.81 -22.36 -4.50
N PHE A 174 2.91 -21.09 -4.89
CA PHE A 174 1.92 -20.40 -5.72
C PHE A 174 1.60 -21.13 -7.02
N MET A 175 2.64 -21.60 -7.71
CA MET A 175 2.54 -22.32 -8.99
C MET A 175 2.36 -23.84 -8.82
N GLY A 176 2.34 -24.36 -7.59
CA GLY A 176 2.33 -25.79 -7.29
C GLY A 176 1.11 -26.54 -7.82
N VAL A 177 -0.04 -25.89 -7.89
CA VAL A 177 -1.28 -26.46 -8.46
C VAL A 177 -1.14 -26.82 -9.93
N GLY A 178 -0.23 -26.15 -10.67
CA GLY A 178 0.06 -26.50 -12.06
C GLY A 178 0.64 -27.90 -12.22
N LYS A 179 1.21 -28.50 -11.17
CA LYS A 179 1.79 -29.85 -11.22
C LYS A 179 0.76 -30.98 -11.05
N GLU A 180 -0.50 -30.66 -10.74
CA GLU A 180 -1.55 -31.66 -10.49
C GLU A 180 -2.13 -32.28 -11.77
N PHE A 181 -1.77 -31.76 -12.94
CA PHE A 181 -2.17 -32.26 -14.24
C PHE A 181 -1.11 -31.95 -15.30
N ASP A 182 -1.31 -32.43 -16.52
CA ASP A 182 -0.38 -32.15 -17.61
C ASP A 182 -0.49 -30.67 -18.02
N SER A 183 0.50 -29.87 -17.60
CA SER A 183 0.61 -28.43 -17.85
C SER A 183 2.06 -28.06 -18.20
N ASP A 184 2.40 -26.79 -18.35
CA ASP A 184 3.78 -26.32 -18.52
C ASP A 184 4.59 -26.23 -17.22
N VAL A 185 3.97 -26.41 -16.06
CA VAL A 185 4.68 -26.52 -14.76
C VAL A 185 5.14 -27.97 -14.58
N ARG A 186 6.36 -28.27 -15.03
CA ARG A 186 6.89 -29.65 -15.09
C ARG A 186 8.23 -29.80 -14.38
N GLU A 187 8.41 -30.95 -13.74
CA GLU A 187 9.69 -31.38 -13.18
C GLU A 187 10.65 -31.88 -14.28
N PRO A 188 11.98 -31.78 -14.08
CA PRO A 188 12.64 -31.22 -12.90
C PRO A 188 12.66 -29.69 -12.91
N LEU A 189 12.31 -29.06 -11.77
CA LEU A 189 12.46 -27.63 -11.54
C LEU A 189 13.72 -27.33 -10.72
N GLN A 190 14.44 -26.28 -11.08
CA GLN A 190 15.65 -25.83 -10.40
C GLN A 190 15.65 -24.31 -10.15
N ARG A 191 16.44 -23.86 -9.17
CA ARG A 191 16.55 -22.44 -8.84
C ARG A 191 16.95 -21.61 -10.06
N GLY A 192 16.12 -20.62 -10.37
CA GLY A 192 16.27 -19.75 -11.54
C GLY A 192 15.26 -20.01 -12.65
N ASP A 193 14.56 -21.16 -12.62
CA ASP A 193 13.38 -21.38 -13.45
C ASP A 193 12.21 -20.50 -12.97
N LEU A 194 11.30 -20.12 -13.88
CA LEU A 194 10.15 -19.26 -13.55
C LEU A 194 9.25 -19.90 -12.50
N TYR A 195 9.05 -21.21 -12.60
CA TYR A 195 8.12 -21.94 -11.75
C TYR A 195 8.79 -22.58 -10.54
N TRP A 196 10.10 -22.42 -10.36
CA TRP A 196 10.73 -23.02 -9.19
C TRP A 196 10.37 -22.25 -7.91
N PRO A 197 9.91 -22.91 -6.83
CA PRO A 197 9.90 -24.37 -6.63
C PRO A 197 8.55 -25.07 -6.83
N SER A 198 7.44 -24.34 -7.00
CA SER A 198 6.10 -24.90 -7.22
C SER A 198 5.72 -26.00 -6.22
N MET A 199 5.93 -25.79 -4.93
CA MET A 199 5.63 -26.79 -3.91
C MET A 199 4.11 -26.90 -3.68
N PRO A 200 3.59 -28.04 -3.22
CA PRO A 200 2.19 -28.13 -2.81
C PRO A 200 1.85 -27.05 -1.77
N ALA A 201 0.68 -26.42 -1.91
CA ALA A 201 0.19 -25.51 -0.90
C ALA A 201 -0.18 -26.30 0.36
N GLY A 202 0.40 -25.94 1.50
CA GLY A 202 -0.11 -26.34 2.81
C GLY A 202 -1.34 -25.51 3.19
N GLU A 203 -1.78 -25.63 4.44
CA GLU A 203 -2.79 -24.70 4.99
C GLU A 203 -2.22 -23.27 5.00
N LEU A 204 -2.77 -22.40 4.14
CA LEU A 204 -2.17 -21.11 3.79
C LEU A 204 -1.90 -20.20 4.99
N HIS A 205 -2.79 -20.21 5.99
CA HIS A 205 -2.68 -19.39 7.20
C HIS A 205 -2.03 -20.12 8.39
N ASP A 206 -1.61 -21.37 8.23
CA ASP A 206 -0.80 -22.05 9.24
C ASP A 206 0.68 -21.64 9.08
N ILE A 207 1.19 -20.90 10.07
CA ILE A 207 2.59 -20.43 10.09
C ILE A 207 3.60 -21.58 10.29
N PHE A 208 3.13 -22.80 10.54
CA PHE A 208 3.91 -24.05 10.61
C PHE A 208 3.59 -25.02 9.47
N SER A 209 2.89 -24.55 8.43
CA SER A 209 2.46 -25.38 7.31
C SER A 209 3.63 -26.10 6.62
N LYS A 210 3.30 -27.26 6.05
CA LYS A 210 4.24 -28.11 5.33
C LYS A 210 3.82 -28.22 3.85
N PRO A 211 4.78 -28.38 2.92
CA PRO A 211 6.24 -28.38 3.14
C PRO A 211 6.77 -26.97 3.44
N GLU A 212 7.76 -26.89 4.33
CA GLU A 212 8.39 -25.60 4.66
C GLU A 212 9.33 -25.16 3.54
N PRO A 213 9.44 -23.84 3.30
CA PRO A 213 10.49 -23.28 2.45
C PRO A 213 11.87 -23.82 2.80
N THR A 214 12.60 -24.28 1.78
CA THR A 214 13.98 -24.77 1.96
C THR A 214 14.93 -23.62 2.27
N GLU A 215 16.09 -23.95 2.85
CA GLU A 215 17.16 -22.97 3.05
C GLU A 215 17.57 -22.30 1.74
N GLU A 216 17.67 -23.06 0.63
CA GLU A 216 18.02 -22.49 -0.68
C GLU A 216 16.98 -21.44 -1.14
N TYR A 217 15.69 -21.72 -0.96
CA TYR A 217 14.63 -20.77 -1.32
C TYR A 217 14.64 -19.52 -0.44
N LEU A 218 14.88 -19.67 0.87
CA LEU A 218 14.94 -18.55 1.80
C LEU A 218 16.19 -17.67 1.57
N GLN A 219 17.33 -18.27 1.20
CA GLN A 219 18.52 -17.55 0.79
C GLN A 219 18.30 -16.81 -0.54
N ASP A 220 17.65 -17.43 -1.52
CA ASP A 220 17.28 -16.78 -2.79
C ASP A 220 16.32 -15.61 -2.56
N TRP A 221 15.29 -15.79 -1.72
CA TRP A 221 14.37 -14.73 -1.30
C TRP A 221 15.12 -13.55 -0.66
N LEU A 222 16.01 -13.83 0.30
CA LEU A 222 16.78 -12.80 1.00
C LEU A 222 17.67 -12.01 0.02
N VAL A 223 18.40 -12.71 -0.84
CA VAL A 223 19.34 -12.09 -1.79
C VAL A 223 18.59 -11.24 -2.82
N ARG A 224 17.42 -11.65 -3.30
CA ARG A 224 16.57 -10.83 -4.19
C ARG A 224 16.04 -9.57 -3.50
N CYS A 225 15.63 -9.68 -2.24
CA CYS A 225 15.22 -8.50 -1.48
C CYS A 225 16.40 -7.53 -1.25
N CYS A 226 17.59 -8.04 -0.96
CA CYS A 226 18.80 -7.24 -0.81
C CYS A 226 19.28 -6.63 -2.14
N GLU A 227 19.09 -7.31 -3.27
CA GLU A 227 19.34 -6.78 -4.61
C GLU A 227 18.48 -5.54 -4.88
N LEU A 228 17.19 -5.59 -4.55
CA LEU A 228 16.30 -4.43 -4.64
C LEU A 228 16.84 -3.24 -3.84
N VAL A 229 17.28 -3.50 -2.61
CA VAL A 229 17.85 -2.47 -1.72
C VAL A 229 19.10 -1.83 -2.34
N ASP A 230 20.08 -2.62 -2.77
CA ASP A 230 21.36 -2.09 -3.24
C ASP A 230 21.24 -1.38 -4.59
N ARG A 231 20.44 -1.92 -5.51
CA ARG A 231 20.30 -1.39 -6.88
C ARG A 231 19.39 -0.17 -6.92
N TYR A 232 18.26 -0.22 -6.23
CA TYR A 232 17.20 0.78 -6.39
C TYR A 232 17.14 1.76 -5.23
N ARG A 233 17.69 1.41 -4.06
CA ARG A 233 17.60 2.22 -2.82
C ARG A 233 16.18 2.72 -2.57
N PRO A 234 15.17 1.83 -2.54
CA PRO A 234 13.81 2.22 -2.25
C PRO A 234 13.74 2.81 -0.83
N ARG A 235 12.79 3.73 -0.61
CA ARG A 235 12.51 4.32 0.71
C ARG A 235 11.57 3.45 1.54
N ILE A 236 10.81 2.58 0.86
CA ILE A 236 9.87 1.63 1.44
C ILE A 236 10.07 0.27 0.78
N ILE A 237 10.20 -0.78 1.59
CA ILE A 237 10.05 -2.16 1.14
C ILE A 237 8.76 -2.71 1.73
N TYR A 238 7.82 -3.05 0.87
CA TYR A 238 6.55 -3.64 1.25
C TYR A 238 6.60 -5.16 1.09
N PHE A 239 6.17 -5.90 2.11
CA PHE A 239 6.01 -7.35 2.03
C PHE A 239 4.56 -7.77 2.17
N ASP A 240 4.18 -8.74 1.32
CA ASP A 240 2.89 -9.42 1.41
C ASP A 240 2.84 -10.43 2.57
N TRP A 241 1.67 -11.00 2.86
CA TRP A 241 1.35 -11.61 4.15
C TRP A 241 2.13 -12.89 4.48
N TRP A 242 2.55 -13.71 3.50
CA TRP A 242 3.05 -15.06 3.80
C TRP A 242 4.46 -15.08 4.40
N ILE A 243 5.17 -13.95 4.44
CA ILE A 243 6.43 -13.81 5.20
C ILE A 243 6.24 -14.10 6.71
N GLN A 244 5.01 -14.16 7.21
CA GLN A 244 4.72 -14.56 8.58
C GLN A 244 5.09 -16.02 8.87
N HIS A 245 5.15 -16.89 7.86
CA HIS A 245 5.52 -18.30 8.03
C HIS A 245 6.86 -18.44 8.78
N ARG A 246 6.93 -19.37 9.73
CA ARG A 246 8.03 -19.45 10.71
C ARG A 246 9.42 -19.51 10.08
N ALA A 247 9.53 -20.11 8.90
CA ALA A 247 10.79 -20.32 8.19
C ALA A 247 11.44 -19.01 7.76
N PHE A 248 10.66 -17.95 7.52
CA PHE A 248 11.17 -16.63 7.14
C PHE A 248 11.74 -15.84 8.33
N LYS A 249 11.41 -16.18 9.58
CA LYS A 249 11.77 -15.34 10.75
C LYS A 249 13.28 -15.05 10.87
N PRO A 250 14.21 -16.00 10.66
CA PRO A 250 15.64 -15.68 10.63
C PRO A 250 16.03 -14.71 9.51
N TYR A 251 15.42 -14.89 8.32
CA TYR A 251 15.73 -14.13 7.11
C TYR A 251 15.13 -12.73 7.13
N LEU A 252 13.96 -12.54 7.75
CA LEU A 252 13.37 -11.22 7.98
C LEU A 252 14.26 -10.35 8.87
N LYS A 253 14.83 -10.93 9.92
CA LYS A 253 15.77 -10.21 10.79
C LYS A 253 17.04 -9.83 10.04
N LYS A 254 17.59 -10.73 9.22
CA LYS A 254 18.74 -10.44 8.35
C LYS A 254 18.42 -9.33 7.36
N PHE A 255 17.29 -9.43 6.66
CA PHE A 255 16.86 -8.42 5.70
C PHE A 255 16.70 -7.05 6.35
N ALA A 256 15.99 -6.96 7.47
CA ALA A 256 15.77 -5.70 8.16
C ALA A 256 17.08 -5.08 8.65
N ALA A 257 17.96 -5.87 9.27
CA ALA A 257 19.27 -5.38 9.71
C ALA A 257 20.10 -4.89 8.51
N TYR A 258 20.12 -5.64 7.41
CA TYR A 258 20.80 -5.24 6.17
C TYR A 258 20.27 -3.91 5.63
N TYR A 259 18.96 -3.81 5.44
CA TYR A 259 18.32 -2.64 4.85
C TYR A 259 18.46 -1.39 5.73
N TYR A 260 18.27 -1.50 7.04
CA TYR A 260 18.46 -0.38 7.97
C TYR A 260 19.92 0.08 8.03
N ASN A 261 20.88 -0.85 8.00
CA ASN A 261 22.30 -0.49 7.94
C ASN A 261 22.69 0.18 6.62
N ARG A 262 22.17 -0.30 5.49
CA ARG A 262 22.36 0.34 4.18
C ARG A 262 21.78 1.75 4.14
N ALA A 263 20.55 1.92 4.62
CA ALA A 263 19.93 3.25 4.70
C ALA A 263 20.77 4.20 5.57
N SER A 264 21.22 3.72 6.73
CA SER A 264 22.11 4.49 7.62
C SER A 264 23.44 4.85 6.95
N GLU A 265 24.08 3.91 6.24
CA GLU A 265 25.32 4.15 5.47
C GLU A 265 25.14 5.27 4.43
N TRP A 266 23.96 5.34 3.81
CA TRP A 266 23.65 6.33 2.78
C TRP A 266 23.11 7.66 3.33
N GLY A 267 22.98 7.81 4.65
CA GLY A 267 22.33 8.98 5.24
C GLY A 267 20.84 9.09 4.85
N SER A 268 20.21 7.94 4.65
CA SER A 268 18.82 7.76 4.23
C SER A 268 18.02 7.10 5.35
N ASP A 269 16.70 7.13 5.21
CA ASP A 269 15.79 6.33 6.02
C ASP A 269 15.32 5.10 5.25
N ALA A 270 14.79 4.13 5.97
CA ALA A 270 14.21 2.92 5.43
C ALA A 270 12.88 2.63 6.13
N VAL A 271 11.87 2.25 5.37
CA VAL A 271 10.59 1.75 5.88
C VAL A 271 10.39 0.32 5.42
N ILE A 272 10.01 -0.56 6.34
CA ILE A 272 9.49 -1.90 6.01
C ILE A 272 8.02 -1.92 6.42
N THR A 273 7.14 -2.34 5.53
CA THR A 273 5.73 -2.61 5.85
C THR A 273 5.46 -4.12 5.83
N TYR A 274 4.58 -4.58 6.70
CA TYR A 274 4.26 -6.01 6.83
C TYR A 274 2.83 -6.24 7.32
N LYS A 275 2.23 -7.36 6.90
CA LYS A 275 0.91 -7.79 7.39
C LYS A 275 1.02 -8.71 8.61
N HIS A 276 -0.05 -8.77 9.40
CA HIS A 276 -0.21 -9.64 10.57
C HIS A 276 0.94 -9.48 11.59
N ASP A 277 1.50 -10.58 12.09
CA ASP A 277 2.62 -10.64 13.05
C ASP A 277 3.92 -11.12 12.38
N ALA A 278 4.16 -10.71 11.14
CA ALA A 278 5.38 -11.10 10.43
C ALA A 278 6.65 -10.57 11.11
N PHE A 279 6.61 -9.35 11.65
CA PHE A 279 7.69 -8.73 12.42
C PHE A 279 7.35 -8.63 13.92
N LEU A 280 8.39 -8.53 14.77
CA LEU A 280 8.18 -8.07 16.14
C LEU A 280 7.60 -6.66 16.09
N PHE A 281 6.53 -6.44 16.85
CA PHE A 281 5.87 -5.15 16.90
C PHE A 281 6.84 -4.01 17.26
N GLY A 282 6.81 -2.93 16.48
CA GLY A 282 7.71 -1.78 16.61
C GLY A 282 9.03 -1.89 15.85
N ALA A 283 9.37 -3.06 15.30
CA ALA A 283 10.57 -3.23 14.47
C ALA A 283 10.34 -2.91 12.97
N ALA A 284 9.08 -2.69 12.58
CA ALA A 284 8.64 -2.31 11.23
C ALA A 284 7.23 -1.70 11.32
N VAL A 285 6.67 -1.21 10.20
CA VAL A 285 5.33 -0.59 10.17
C VAL A 285 4.26 -1.64 9.86
N PRO A 286 3.26 -1.86 10.73
CA PRO A 286 2.16 -2.78 10.46
C PRO A 286 1.25 -2.23 9.36
N ASP A 287 0.79 -3.13 8.50
CA ASP A 287 -0.05 -2.84 7.35
C ASP A 287 -1.38 -3.63 7.44
N VAL A 288 -2.50 -2.93 7.25
CA VAL A 288 -3.85 -3.50 7.31
C VAL A 288 -4.43 -3.60 5.91
N GLU A 289 -4.42 -4.83 5.37
CA GLU A 289 -4.91 -5.11 4.02
C GLU A 289 -6.38 -4.76 3.83
N ARG A 290 -6.67 -3.91 2.86
CA ARG A 290 -8.02 -3.55 2.42
C ARG A 290 -8.95 -3.21 3.57
N GLY A 291 -8.45 -2.44 4.53
CA GLY A 291 -9.13 -2.29 5.80
C GLY A 291 -8.60 -1.13 6.63
N GLN A 292 -9.06 -1.05 7.88
CA GLN A 292 -8.65 0.02 8.79
C GLN A 292 -8.94 -0.37 10.23
N PHE A 293 -8.42 0.41 11.16
CA PHE A 293 -8.78 0.28 12.57
C PHE A 293 -10.08 1.03 12.92
N ALA A 294 -10.87 0.46 13.82
CA ALA A 294 -12.07 1.13 14.33
C ALA A 294 -11.68 2.36 15.16
N GLU A 295 -10.65 2.21 15.99
CA GLU A 295 -10.16 3.22 16.93
C GLU A 295 -8.76 3.71 16.55
N ARG A 296 -8.41 4.90 17.07
CA ARG A 296 -7.03 5.42 16.92
C ARG A 296 -6.01 4.49 17.54
N LYS A 297 -4.83 4.38 16.94
CA LYS A 297 -3.73 3.60 17.50
C LYS A 297 -2.59 4.51 17.99
N PRO A 298 -1.92 4.15 19.11
CA PRO A 298 -0.80 4.94 19.64
C PRO A 298 0.49 4.78 18.81
N PHE A 299 0.48 3.89 17.82
CA PHE A 299 1.57 3.62 16.90
C PHE A 299 1.16 4.01 15.48
N PHE A 300 2.15 4.33 14.65
CA PHE A 300 1.93 4.62 13.23
C PHE A 300 1.72 3.31 12.47
N TRP A 301 0.79 3.31 11.51
CA TRP A 301 0.43 2.15 10.70
C TRP A 301 0.10 2.56 9.27
N GLN A 302 0.08 1.60 8.36
CA GLN A 302 -0.38 1.78 6.99
C GLN A 302 -1.63 0.93 6.73
N THR A 303 -2.47 1.35 5.81
CA THR A 303 -3.34 0.42 5.07
C THR A 303 -3.10 0.59 3.58
N ASP A 304 -3.09 -0.54 2.88
CA ASP A 304 -3.27 -0.66 1.45
C ASP A 304 -4.75 -0.90 1.11
N THR A 305 -5.24 -0.21 0.08
CA THR A 305 -6.59 -0.42 -0.50
C THR A 305 -6.51 -0.19 -1.99
N SER A 306 -7.54 -0.58 -2.77
CA SER A 306 -7.57 -0.40 -4.22
C SER A 306 -8.70 0.53 -4.66
N VAL A 307 -8.52 1.20 -5.81
CA VAL A 307 -9.63 1.88 -6.51
C VAL A 307 -10.68 0.89 -6.99
N ALA A 308 -10.30 -0.37 -7.23
CA ALA A 308 -11.19 -1.46 -7.62
C ALA A 308 -11.54 -2.37 -6.42
N LEU A 309 -12.79 -2.83 -6.35
CA LEU A 309 -13.29 -3.69 -5.28
C LEU A 309 -12.91 -5.17 -5.46
N ASN A 310 -12.77 -5.63 -6.71
CA ASN A 310 -12.65 -7.04 -7.04
C ASN A 310 -11.24 -7.51 -7.42
N SER A 311 -10.27 -6.60 -7.57
CA SER A 311 -8.91 -6.91 -8.03
C SER A 311 -7.92 -5.83 -7.62
N TRP A 312 -6.63 -6.20 -7.51
CA TRP A 312 -5.54 -5.24 -7.43
C TRP A 312 -5.03 -4.85 -8.83
N CYS A 313 -5.04 -5.75 -9.82
CA CYS A 313 -4.63 -5.43 -11.19
C CYS A 313 -5.82 -5.02 -12.08
N TYR A 314 -5.50 -4.59 -13.31
CA TYR A 314 -6.52 -4.36 -14.34
C TYR A 314 -7.28 -5.65 -14.70
N THR A 315 -8.61 -5.55 -14.72
CA THR A 315 -9.48 -6.55 -15.34
C THR A 315 -10.57 -5.87 -16.15
N GLU A 316 -11.12 -6.56 -17.14
CA GLU A 316 -12.26 -6.05 -17.91
C GLU A 316 -13.53 -5.87 -17.04
N SER A 317 -13.60 -6.54 -15.90
CA SER A 317 -14.76 -6.54 -14.98
C SER A 317 -14.54 -5.74 -13.70
N ASN A 318 -13.52 -4.86 -13.66
CA ASN A 318 -13.24 -4.03 -12.50
C ASN A 318 -14.47 -3.21 -12.06
N THR A 319 -14.83 -3.34 -10.79
CA THR A 319 -15.87 -2.57 -10.11
C THR A 319 -15.20 -1.52 -9.24
N TYR A 320 -15.38 -0.24 -9.55
CA TYR A 320 -14.66 0.85 -8.90
C TYR A 320 -15.38 1.43 -7.70
N ARG A 321 -14.58 1.90 -6.74
CA ARG A 321 -14.99 2.78 -5.64
C ARG A 321 -15.06 4.22 -6.13
N SER A 322 -15.87 5.04 -5.48
CA SER A 322 -15.89 6.48 -5.78
C SER A 322 -14.69 7.20 -5.15
N ALA A 323 -14.19 8.25 -5.80
CA ALA A 323 -13.17 9.13 -5.23
C ALA A 323 -13.59 9.72 -3.87
N ARG A 324 -14.88 10.04 -3.70
CA ARG A 324 -15.43 10.53 -2.43
C ARG A 324 -15.29 9.53 -1.29
N GLU A 325 -15.57 8.24 -1.53
CA GLU A 325 -15.39 7.19 -0.53
C GLU A 325 -13.91 7.06 -0.12
N LEU A 326 -13.00 7.11 -1.10
CA LEU A 326 -11.56 7.05 -0.86
C LEU A 326 -11.03 8.27 -0.10
N VAL A 327 -11.54 9.48 -0.37
CA VAL A 327 -11.23 10.68 0.41
C VAL A 327 -11.72 10.54 1.86
N CYS A 328 -12.92 10.00 2.08
CA CYS A 328 -13.43 9.77 3.43
C CYS A 328 -12.58 8.77 4.21
N ASP A 329 -12.17 7.68 3.55
CA ASP A 329 -11.27 6.70 4.15
C ASP A 329 -9.91 7.33 4.48
N LEU A 330 -9.31 8.10 3.57
CA LEU A 330 -8.05 8.81 3.83
C LEU A 330 -8.16 9.68 5.09
N VAL A 331 -9.22 10.47 5.20
CA VAL A 331 -9.46 11.34 6.37
C VAL A 331 -9.61 10.52 7.66
N ASP A 332 -10.39 9.43 7.63
CA ASP A 332 -10.58 8.54 8.79
C ASP A 332 -9.25 7.89 9.22
N ILE A 333 -8.50 7.34 8.27
CA ILE A 333 -7.20 6.68 8.48
C ILE A 333 -6.20 7.66 9.11
N VAL A 334 -6.06 8.87 8.55
CA VAL A 334 -5.11 9.88 9.04
C VAL A 334 -5.45 10.32 10.46
N SER A 335 -6.74 10.49 10.78
CA SER A 335 -7.18 10.83 12.14
C SER A 335 -6.87 9.76 13.19
N LYS A 336 -6.57 8.53 12.75
CA LYS A 336 -6.31 7.34 13.57
C LYS A 336 -4.84 6.91 13.57
N ASN A 337 -3.93 7.79 13.15
CA ASN A 337 -2.48 7.60 13.11
C ASN A 337 -1.97 6.76 11.93
N GLY A 338 -2.77 6.65 10.87
CA GLY A 338 -2.44 5.86 9.70
C GLY A 338 -1.99 6.68 8.50
N CYS A 339 -1.43 6.00 7.49
CA CYS A 339 -1.35 6.45 6.11
C CYS A 339 -2.05 5.46 5.17
N MET A 340 -2.51 5.97 4.02
CA MET A 340 -3.18 5.18 2.99
C MET A 340 -2.27 4.99 1.77
N LEU A 341 -2.10 3.74 1.36
CA LEU A 341 -1.43 3.34 0.13
C LEU A 341 -2.50 2.87 -0.86
N LEU A 342 -2.88 3.74 -1.80
CA LEU A 342 -3.98 3.49 -2.74
C LEU A 342 -3.47 2.83 -4.02
N ASN A 343 -3.94 1.63 -4.29
CA ASN A 343 -3.61 0.87 -5.47
C ASN A 343 -4.41 1.30 -6.71
N ILE A 344 -3.71 1.31 -7.86
CA ILE A 344 -4.29 1.29 -9.20
C ILE A 344 -3.83 0.06 -10.00
N GLY A 345 -4.59 -0.29 -11.03
CA GLY A 345 -4.30 -1.42 -11.92
C GLY A 345 -4.12 -0.98 -13.36
N PRO A 346 -2.89 -0.64 -13.82
CA PRO A 346 -2.62 -0.35 -15.22
C PRO A 346 -2.86 -1.56 -16.14
N LYS A 347 -3.22 -1.30 -17.40
CA LYS A 347 -3.37 -2.33 -18.44
C LYS A 347 -2.01 -2.88 -18.84
N ALA A 348 -1.97 -4.07 -19.43
CA ALA A 348 -0.72 -4.72 -19.85
C ALA A 348 0.17 -3.90 -20.81
N ASP A 349 -0.42 -2.99 -21.59
CA ASP A 349 0.31 -2.07 -22.45
C ASP A 349 0.94 -0.88 -21.68
N GLY A 350 0.64 -0.71 -20.39
CA GLY A 350 1.14 0.38 -19.56
C GLY A 350 0.25 1.63 -19.52
N SER A 351 -0.89 1.63 -20.22
CA SER A 351 -1.88 2.68 -20.07
C SER A 351 -2.65 2.53 -18.75
N ILE A 352 -2.87 3.64 -18.04
CA ILE A 352 -3.74 3.68 -16.86
C ILE A 352 -5.19 3.82 -17.34
N PRO A 353 -6.14 2.97 -16.90
CA PRO A 353 -7.54 3.12 -17.27
C PRO A 353 -8.10 4.50 -16.93
N GLU A 354 -9.08 4.97 -17.70
CA GLU A 354 -9.61 6.33 -17.53
C GLU A 354 -10.37 6.47 -16.20
N GLU A 355 -10.98 5.38 -15.72
CA GLU A 355 -11.62 5.31 -14.41
C GLU A 355 -10.60 5.48 -13.27
N ASP A 356 -9.49 4.74 -13.27
CA ASP A 356 -8.37 4.92 -12.32
C ASP A 356 -7.87 6.38 -12.36
N ARG A 357 -7.63 6.93 -13.56
CA ARG A 357 -7.18 8.31 -13.74
C ARG A 357 -8.17 9.32 -13.17
N GLY A 358 -9.46 9.17 -13.49
CA GLY A 358 -10.53 10.07 -13.03
C GLY A 358 -10.62 10.09 -11.51
N ILE A 359 -10.56 8.92 -10.87
CA ILE A 359 -10.58 8.78 -9.41
C ILE A 359 -9.36 9.49 -8.79
N LEU A 360 -8.17 9.25 -9.31
CA LEU A 360 -6.94 9.88 -8.82
C LEU A 360 -6.99 11.41 -8.95
N LEU A 361 -7.45 11.93 -10.08
CA LEU A 361 -7.56 13.37 -10.31
C LEU A 361 -8.60 14.01 -9.39
N ASP A 362 -9.72 13.34 -9.10
CA ASP A 362 -10.74 13.85 -8.20
C ASP A 362 -10.28 13.86 -6.73
N ILE A 363 -9.55 12.82 -6.29
CA ILE A 363 -8.85 12.82 -5.00
C ILE A 363 -7.86 13.99 -4.94
N GLY A 364 -7.07 14.19 -6.01
CA GLY A 364 -6.13 15.29 -6.15
C GLY A 364 -6.76 16.67 -6.06
N LYS A 365 -7.91 16.89 -6.71
CA LYS A 365 -8.67 18.14 -6.60
C LYS A 365 -9.05 18.45 -5.15
N TRP A 366 -9.52 17.46 -4.39
CA TRP A 366 -9.86 17.66 -2.99
C TRP A 366 -8.62 17.94 -2.13
N LEU A 367 -7.54 17.16 -2.31
CA LEU A 367 -6.29 17.34 -1.56
C LEU A 367 -5.58 18.65 -1.89
N SER A 368 -5.73 19.20 -3.10
CA SER A 368 -5.14 20.50 -3.45
C SER A 368 -5.71 21.65 -2.61
N LYS A 369 -6.97 21.54 -2.17
CA LYS A 369 -7.67 22.52 -1.33
C LYS A 369 -7.51 22.24 0.17
N ASN A 370 -7.55 20.96 0.53
CA ASN A 370 -7.71 20.50 1.92
C ASN A 370 -6.48 19.80 2.50
N GLY A 371 -5.40 19.66 1.70
CA GLY A 371 -4.20 18.90 2.08
C GLY A 371 -3.49 19.41 3.33
N GLU A 372 -3.71 20.67 3.71
CA GLU A 372 -3.21 21.23 4.99
C GLU A 372 -3.73 20.45 6.21
N ALA A 373 -4.94 19.88 6.13
CA ALA A 373 -5.53 19.07 7.20
C ALA A 373 -5.14 17.58 7.14
N ILE A 374 -4.29 17.20 6.18
CA ILE A 374 -3.83 15.83 5.95
C ILE A 374 -2.31 15.76 6.14
N TYR A 375 -1.56 16.39 5.25
CA TYR A 375 -0.10 16.28 5.22
C TYR A 375 0.54 16.95 6.43
N GLY A 376 1.53 16.27 7.02
CA GLY A 376 2.24 16.78 8.20
C GLY A 376 1.37 16.93 9.46
N THR A 377 0.15 16.38 9.45
CA THR A 377 -0.73 16.43 10.62
C THR A 377 -0.45 15.33 11.63
N GLU A 378 -0.75 15.65 12.88
CA GLU A 378 -0.64 14.78 14.04
C GLU A 378 -2.02 14.48 14.63
N LEU A 379 -2.04 13.52 15.57
CA LEU A 379 -3.23 13.16 16.30
C LEU A 379 -3.72 14.29 17.19
N TRP A 380 -5.03 14.48 17.21
CA TRP A 380 -5.68 15.20 18.28
C TRP A 380 -6.12 14.26 19.41
N ARG A 381 -6.58 14.84 20.53
CA ARG A 381 -7.02 14.09 21.72
C ARG A 381 -8.15 13.08 21.44
N ARG A 382 -8.93 13.30 20.37
CA ARG A 382 -9.91 12.37 19.79
C ARG A 382 -9.65 12.27 18.29
N SER A 383 -9.83 11.10 17.70
CA SER A 383 -9.76 10.92 16.24
C SER A 383 -11.02 11.44 15.54
N GLY A 384 -12.18 11.34 16.17
CA GLY A 384 -13.44 11.78 15.58
C GLY A 384 -14.64 11.68 16.50
N GLU A 385 -15.80 11.99 15.94
CA GLU A 385 -17.15 11.77 16.49
C GLU A 385 -18.11 11.42 15.34
N GLY A 386 -19.31 10.96 15.68
CA GLY A 386 -20.36 10.61 14.73
C GLY A 386 -20.93 9.20 14.93
N PRO A 387 -22.06 8.90 14.28
CA PRO A 387 -22.76 7.63 14.44
C PRO A 387 -22.20 6.49 13.56
N THR A 388 -21.41 6.78 12.52
CA THR A 388 -20.94 5.75 11.59
C THR A 388 -19.82 4.93 12.22
N GLU A 389 -20.11 3.66 12.49
CA GLU A 389 -19.12 2.69 12.96
C GLU A 389 -18.17 2.27 11.84
N ILE A 390 -16.90 2.11 12.19
CA ILE A 390 -15.86 1.66 11.28
C ILE A 390 -15.56 0.19 11.55
N PRO A 391 -15.80 -0.72 10.59
CA PRO A 391 -15.41 -2.12 10.74
C PRO A 391 -13.89 -2.26 10.85
N GLU A 392 -13.41 -2.85 11.95
CA GLU A 392 -11.98 -3.13 12.15
C GLU A 392 -11.60 -4.45 11.48
N GLY A 393 -10.42 -4.49 10.86
CA GLY A 393 -9.83 -5.69 10.30
C GLY A 393 -9.47 -5.57 8.83
N GLN A 394 -9.10 -6.70 8.23
CA GLN A 394 -8.71 -6.79 6.83
C GLN A 394 -9.93 -7.04 5.93
N PHE A 395 -9.84 -6.62 4.66
CA PHE A 395 -10.89 -6.80 3.65
C PHE A 395 -12.26 -6.20 4.01
N THR A 396 -12.26 -5.13 4.80
CA THR A 396 -13.47 -4.39 5.19
C THR A 396 -13.81 -3.26 4.24
N ASP A 397 -12.97 -2.97 3.24
CA ASP A 397 -13.17 -1.90 2.25
C ASP A 397 -14.34 -2.12 1.28
N SER A 398 -14.83 -3.37 1.17
CA SER A 398 -16.07 -3.72 0.47
C SER A 398 -17.34 -3.33 1.25
N ILE A 399 -17.22 -3.07 2.56
CA ILE A 399 -18.33 -2.63 3.40
C ILE A 399 -18.52 -1.14 3.21
N ARG A 400 -19.66 -0.76 2.64
CA ARG A 400 -19.98 0.65 2.39
C ARG A 400 -20.21 1.40 3.70
N LYS A 401 -19.44 2.47 3.91
CA LYS A 401 -19.56 3.38 5.06
C LYS A 401 -20.44 4.57 4.69
N GLU A 402 -21.66 4.61 5.21
CA GLU A 402 -22.59 5.71 4.98
C GLU A 402 -22.38 6.84 6.00
N PHE A 403 -21.32 7.63 5.78
CA PHE A 403 -21.05 8.81 6.62
C PHE A 403 -22.17 9.86 6.53
N THR A 404 -22.43 10.49 7.66
CA THR A 404 -23.39 11.58 7.88
C THR A 404 -22.67 12.90 8.14
N SER A 405 -23.43 13.99 8.27
CA SER A 405 -22.86 15.29 8.67
C SER A 405 -22.47 15.37 10.14
N GLU A 406 -22.78 14.33 10.93
CA GLU A 406 -22.31 14.17 12.31
C GLU A 406 -20.96 13.45 12.39
N ASP A 407 -20.50 12.85 11.29
CA ASP A 407 -19.21 12.18 11.23
C ASP A 407 -18.10 13.18 10.96
N ILE A 408 -17.32 13.45 12.01
CA ILE A 408 -16.25 14.44 12.01
C ILE A 408 -14.95 13.74 12.38
N ARG A 409 -13.86 14.08 11.69
CA ARG A 409 -12.50 13.59 11.99
C ARG A 409 -11.56 14.74 12.27
N PHE A 410 -10.67 14.51 13.24
CA PHE A 410 -9.80 15.54 13.77
C PHE A 410 -8.34 15.24 13.49
N THR A 411 -7.62 16.28 13.08
CA THR A 411 -6.17 16.30 12.95
C THR A 411 -5.64 17.64 13.47
N THR A 412 -4.36 17.73 13.81
CA THR A 412 -3.76 18.99 14.27
C THR A 412 -2.40 19.22 13.62
N ALA A 413 -2.14 20.47 13.23
CA ALA A 413 -0.86 20.95 12.73
C ALA A 413 -0.85 22.48 12.75
N ASN A 414 0.32 23.12 12.66
CA ASN A 414 0.44 24.56 12.43
C ASN A 414 -0.32 25.45 13.44
N GLY A 415 -0.42 25.02 14.70
CA GLY A 415 -1.21 25.72 15.73
C GLY A 415 -2.73 25.68 15.51
N CYS A 416 -3.20 24.80 14.63
CA CYS A 416 -4.59 24.66 14.25
C CYS A 416 -5.15 23.27 14.62
N LEU A 417 -6.43 23.25 14.94
CA LEU A 417 -7.26 22.04 14.92
C LEU A 417 -8.05 22.03 13.61
N TYR A 418 -7.99 20.91 12.90
CA TYR A 418 -8.81 20.68 11.72
C TYR A 418 -9.93 19.72 12.08
N ALA A 419 -11.17 20.09 11.76
CA ALA A 419 -12.34 19.26 11.89
C ALA A 419 -12.94 19.02 10.50
N THR A 420 -12.79 17.79 10.01
CA THR A 420 -13.25 17.39 8.69
C THR A 420 -14.58 16.67 8.80
N VAL A 421 -15.64 17.30 8.32
CA VAL A 421 -16.98 16.71 8.27
C VAL A 421 -17.05 15.83 7.03
N LEU A 422 -17.27 14.53 7.21
CA LEU A 422 -17.19 13.53 6.14
C LEU A 422 -18.35 13.62 5.15
N ARG A 423 -19.47 14.25 5.52
CA ARG A 423 -20.55 14.58 4.59
C ARG A 423 -21.13 15.97 4.85
N PRO A 424 -21.24 16.84 3.84
CA PRO A 424 -21.89 18.14 4.01
C PRO A 424 -23.33 18.02 4.53
N SER A 425 -23.71 18.92 5.44
CA SER A 425 -25.06 18.99 6.00
C SER A 425 -26.00 19.66 5.01
N GLU A 426 -27.18 19.08 4.78
CA GLU A 426 -28.21 19.65 3.91
C GLU A 426 -28.67 21.06 4.35
N SER A 427 -28.69 21.30 5.66
CA SER A 427 -29.05 22.60 6.24
C SER A 427 -27.89 23.60 6.30
N GLY A 428 -26.66 23.14 6.07
CA GLY A 428 -25.44 23.92 6.31
C GLY A 428 -25.09 24.07 7.79
N SER A 429 -25.79 23.38 8.69
CA SER A 429 -25.52 23.39 10.14
C SER A 429 -24.71 22.19 10.56
N TYR A 430 -23.72 22.42 11.43
CA TYR A 430 -22.84 21.39 11.99
C TYR A 430 -22.66 21.62 13.50
N VAL A 431 -22.40 20.55 14.24
CA VAL A 431 -22.13 20.61 15.69
C VAL A 431 -20.89 19.80 15.99
N ILE A 432 -19.86 20.43 16.56
CA ILE A 432 -18.64 19.76 17.01
C ILE A 432 -18.72 19.60 18.53
N ARG A 433 -19.11 18.42 18.99
CA ARG A 433 -19.41 18.15 20.41
C ARG A 433 -18.14 18.12 21.25
N ALA A 434 -17.03 17.67 20.68
CA ALA A 434 -15.71 17.68 21.33
C ALA A 434 -15.22 19.09 21.74
N LEU A 435 -15.84 20.15 21.21
CA LEU A 435 -15.51 21.55 21.49
C LEU A 435 -16.55 22.26 22.39
N GLY A 436 -17.52 21.55 22.96
CA GLY A 436 -18.49 22.13 23.91
C GLY A 436 -17.83 22.63 25.20
N ILE A 437 -18.34 23.74 25.75
CA ILE A 437 -17.88 24.39 26.99
C ILE A 437 -18.30 23.55 28.20
N GLN A 438 -17.38 22.80 28.78
CA GLN A 438 -17.63 22.04 30.00
C GLN A 438 -16.45 22.18 30.96
N PRO A 439 -16.68 22.02 32.28
CA PRO A 439 -15.59 21.93 33.24
C PRO A 439 -14.66 20.78 32.88
N ALA A 440 -13.35 21.03 32.83
CA ALA A 440 -12.34 20.06 32.38
C ALA A 440 -12.30 18.76 33.21
N HIS A 441 -12.86 18.76 34.42
CA HIS A 441 -12.94 17.58 35.27
C HIS A 441 -14.17 16.69 34.98
N GLU A 442 -15.14 17.17 34.20
CA GLU A 442 -16.37 16.42 33.85
C GLU A 442 -16.22 15.63 32.55
N LYS A 443 -15.57 16.20 31.52
CA LYS A 443 -15.29 15.55 30.24
C LYS A 443 -13.97 16.03 29.65
N ASP A 444 -13.31 15.16 28.88
CA ASP A 444 -12.12 15.50 28.08
C ASP A 444 -12.48 16.24 26.79
N ASN A 445 -13.25 17.32 26.91
CA ASN A 445 -13.50 18.26 25.82
C ASN A 445 -12.35 19.28 25.73
N PHE A 446 -12.21 19.93 24.58
CA PHE A 446 -11.34 21.08 24.49
C PHE A 446 -11.86 22.22 25.38
N CYS A 447 -11.00 22.82 26.20
CA CYS A 447 -11.33 23.97 27.07
C CYS A 447 -10.51 25.23 26.73
N GLY A 448 -9.68 25.20 25.69
CA GLY A 448 -8.86 26.36 25.28
C GLY A 448 -9.64 27.41 24.49
N ILE A 449 -8.92 28.38 23.95
CA ILE A 449 -9.51 29.51 23.19
C ILE A 449 -9.59 29.14 21.72
N ILE A 450 -10.72 29.44 21.08
CA ILE A 450 -10.86 29.39 19.61
C ILE A 450 -10.81 30.83 19.12
N ARG A 451 -9.75 31.20 18.40
CA ARG A 451 -9.53 32.57 17.93
C ARG A 451 -10.29 32.87 16.65
N GLU A 452 -10.14 31.99 15.66
CA GLU A 452 -10.76 32.11 14.36
C GLU A 452 -11.18 30.73 13.86
N ILE A 453 -12.26 30.71 13.08
CA ILE A 453 -12.71 29.54 12.33
C ILE A 453 -12.85 29.94 10.88
N SER A 454 -12.20 29.18 10.00
CA SER A 454 -12.30 29.29 8.55
C SER A 454 -12.59 27.93 7.93
N ILE A 455 -12.86 27.91 6.62
CA ILE A 455 -13.08 26.68 5.86
C ILE A 455 -11.99 26.61 4.80
N LEU A 456 -11.29 25.47 4.70
CA LEU A 456 -10.27 25.31 3.66
C LEU A 456 -10.91 25.28 2.26
N GLY A 457 -10.21 25.85 1.29
CA GLY A 457 -10.66 25.87 -0.11
C GLY A 457 -11.71 26.93 -0.46
N THR A 458 -12.00 27.88 0.43
CA THR A 458 -12.95 28.99 0.20
C THR A 458 -12.62 30.21 1.07
N ASP A 459 -13.08 31.38 0.63
CA ASP A 459 -13.05 32.63 1.43
C ASP A 459 -14.31 32.78 2.32
N GLU A 460 -15.25 31.84 2.24
CA GLU A 460 -16.44 31.85 3.09
C GLU A 460 -16.08 31.67 4.56
N LYS A 461 -16.60 32.57 5.41
CA LYS A 461 -16.46 32.48 6.86
C LYS A 461 -17.69 31.80 7.48
N PRO A 462 -17.53 30.71 8.24
CA PRO A 462 -18.65 30.09 8.94
C PRO A 462 -19.11 31.00 10.09
N LEU A 463 -20.43 31.06 10.28
CA LEU A 463 -20.98 31.59 11.53
C LEU A 463 -20.78 30.52 12.61
N TRP A 464 -20.40 30.93 13.81
CA TRP A 464 -20.22 29.98 14.89
C TRP A 464 -20.64 30.51 16.25
N LYS A 465 -21.05 29.59 17.11
CA LYS A 465 -21.36 29.84 18.51
C LYS A 465 -20.93 28.63 19.32
N ARG A 466 -20.20 28.85 20.40
CA ARG A 466 -19.75 27.79 21.30
C ARG A 466 -20.61 27.78 22.56
N GLU A 467 -21.24 26.66 22.84
CA GLU A 467 -22.08 26.44 24.02
C GLU A 467 -21.65 25.16 24.74
N ALA A 468 -22.38 24.73 25.78
CA ALA A 468 -21.99 23.61 26.61
C ALA A 468 -22.00 22.26 25.89
N ASP A 469 -22.94 22.08 24.97
CA ASP A 469 -23.19 20.86 24.21
C ASP A 469 -22.39 20.76 22.90
N GLY A 470 -21.77 21.85 22.44
CA GLY A 470 -20.87 21.83 21.29
C GLY A 470 -20.46 23.20 20.77
N LEU A 471 -19.60 23.17 19.74
CA LEU A 471 -19.38 24.29 18.84
C LEU A 471 -20.34 24.16 17.65
N PHE A 472 -21.30 25.07 17.56
CA PHE A 472 -22.25 25.16 16.46
C PHE A 472 -21.66 25.98 15.33
N LEU A 473 -21.74 25.45 14.11
CA LEU A 473 -21.25 26.07 12.89
C LEU A 473 -22.38 26.16 11.87
N THR A 474 -22.42 27.25 11.11
CA THR A 474 -23.30 27.40 9.95
C THR A 474 -22.51 27.91 8.76
N SER A 475 -22.57 27.18 7.64
CA SER A 475 -21.93 27.52 6.38
C SER A 475 -22.76 27.04 5.20
N LYS A 476 -22.76 27.82 4.11
CA LYS A 476 -23.36 27.46 2.83
C LYS A 476 -22.37 26.77 1.89
N TYR A 477 -21.09 26.75 2.23
CA TYR A 477 -20.06 26.15 1.42
C TYR A 477 -20.31 24.66 1.21
N ARG A 478 -20.17 24.23 -0.04
CA ARG A 478 -20.12 22.82 -0.45
C ARG A 478 -19.23 22.67 -1.66
N ASP A 479 -18.62 21.49 -1.76
CA ASP A 479 -17.92 21.02 -2.94
C ASP A 479 -18.51 19.66 -3.34
N GLY A 480 -19.73 19.69 -3.87
CA GLY A 480 -20.56 18.48 -4.01
C GLY A 480 -20.81 17.79 -2.66
N ASP A 481 -20.63 16.48 -2.63
CA ASP A 481 -20.76 15.64 -1.42
C ASP A 481 -19.41 15.29 -0.77
N TYR A 482 -18.33 16.00 -1.14
CA TYR A 482 -17.01 15.80 -0.56
C TYR A 482 -16.90 16.35 0.86
N PRO A 483 -15.97 15.82 1.69
CA PRO A 483 -15.75 16.32 3.03
C PRO A 483 -15.39 17.82 3.08
N ILE A 484 -15.88 18.51 4.10
CA ILE A 484 -15.61 19.92 4.37
C ILE A 484 -14.67 20.04 5.57
N VAL A 485 -13.62 20.85 5.45
CA VAL A 485 -12.64 21.05 6.51
C VAL A 485 -12.80 22.41 7.18
N PHE A 486 -13.21 22.40 8.44
CA PHE A 486 -13.14 23.58 9.30
C PHE A 486 -11.74 23.67 9.93
N LYS A 487 -11.04 24.77 9.67
CA LYS A 487 -9.75 25.10 10.29
C LYS A 487 -9.99 26.04 11.46
N MET A 488 -9.43 25.70 12.62
CA MET A 488 -9.59 26.47 13.84
C MET A 488 -8.22 26.83 14.40
N GLU A 489 -7.96 28.13 14.54
CA GLU A 489 -6.79 28.62 15.28
C GLU A 489 -7.10 28.57 16.78
N ILE A 490 -6.28 27.83 17.53
CA ILE A 490 -6.54 27.54 18.94
C ILE A 490 -5.36 27.90 19.84
N ASP A 491 -5.63 28.32 21.08
CA ASP A 491 -4.66 28.48 22.18
C ASP A 491 -4.93 27.56 23.36
#